data_AF-A0A5B9E8M9-F1
#
_entry.id   AF-A0A5B9E8M9-F1
#
_cell.length_a   1.000
_cell.length_b   1.000
_cell.length_c   1.000
_cell.angle_alpha   90.00
_cell.angle_beta   90.00
_cell.angle_gamma   90.00
#
_symmetry.space_group_name_H-M   'P 1'
#
loop_
_entity.id
_entity.type
_entity.pdbx_description
1 polymer ?
#
loop_
_entity_poly.entity_id
_entity_poly.type
_entity_poly.pdbx_seq_one_letter_code
_entity_poly.pdbx_strand_id
1 'polypeptide(L)'
;MSTAQEKTSALIAALWQKNRHIVEERIAVLAAGNADHTAMLEAAHKLSGALGMYGFPEASAIASQIESALHSGDVARIPELVTVLRSAIPAN
;
A
#
# COMPACT_ATOMS: atom_id res chain seq x y z
N MET A 1 2.91 -18.91 -23.05
CA MET A 1 3.48 -17.97 -22.06
C MET A 1 4.75 -18.62 -21.50
N SER A 2 5.82 -17.86 -21.24
CA SER A 2 7.11 -18.46 -20.85
C SER A 2 7.05 -18.90 -19.38
N THR A 3 7.43 -20.15 -19.11
CA THR A 3 7.43 -20.77 -17.77
C THR A 3 8.19 -19.95 -16.72
N ALA A 4 9.14 -19.11 -17.13
CA ALA A 4 9.86 -18.20 -16.26
C ALA A 4 8.96 -17.10 -15.68
N GLN A 5 8.08 -16.51 -16.50
CA GLN A 5 7.17 -15.45 -16.07
C GLN A 5 6.13 -15.99 -15.09
N GLU A 6 5.58 -17.17 -15.36
CA GLU A 6 4.62 -17.85 -14.48
C GLU A 6 5.22 -18.18 -13.11
N LYS A 7 6.47 -18.66 -13.08
CA LYS A 7 7.20 -18.91 -11.83
C LYS A 7 7.46 -17.62 -11.05
N THR A 8 7.85 -16.55 -11.72
CA THR A 8 8.04 -15.23 -11.08
C THR A 8 6.73 -14.72 -10.49
N SER A 9 5.63 -14.77 -11.24
CA SER A 9 4.31 -14.36 -10.75
C SER A 9 3.86 -15.20 -9.55
N ALA A 10 4.09 -16.52 -9.57
CA ALA A 10 3.78 -17.39 -8.44
C ALA A 10 4.62 -17.05 -7.19
N LEU A 11 5.90 -16.72 -7.36
CA LEU A 11 6.75 -16.28 -6.25
C LEU A 11 6.29 -14.94 -5.66
N ILE A 12 5.93 -13.97 -6.51
CA ILE A 12 5.40 -12.67 -6.06
C ILE A 12 4.08 -12.87 -5.29
N ALA A 13 3.18 -13.73 -5.78
CA ALA A 13 1.94 -14.06 -5.09
C ALA A 13 2.20 -14.72 -3.71
N ALA A 14 3.18 -15.63 -3.63
CA ALA A 14 3.57 -16.24 -2.36
C ALA A 14 4.17 -15.21 -1.38
N LEU A 15 4.98 -14.27 -1.88
CA LEU A 15 5.54 -13.19 -1.07
C LEU A 15 4.45 -12.24 -0.57
N TRP A 16 3.44 -11.93 -1.39
CA TRP A 16 2.27 -11.17 -0.96
C TRP A 16 1.59 -11.85 0.23
N GLN A 17 1.23 -13.14 0.09
CA GLN A 17 0.56 -13.88 1.16
C GLN A 17 1.38 -13.89 2.47
N LYS A 18 2.70 -14.06 2.36
CA LYS A 18 3.61 -14.04 3.52
C LYS A 18 3.71 -12.67 4.19
N ASN A 19 3.79 -11.60 3.40
CA ASN A 19 4.12 -10.25 3.89
C ASN A 19 2.89 -9.33 4.04
N ARG A 20 1.68 -9.82 3.75
CA ARG A 20 0.44 -9.06 3.83
C ARG A 20 0.23 -8.37 5.18
N HIS A 21 0.55 -9.05 6.30
CA HIS A 21 0.44 -8.46 7.63
C HIS A 21 1.23 -7.14 7.77
N ILE A 22 2.42 -7.05 7.17
CA ILE A 22 3.24 -5.83 7.21
C ILE A 22 2.61 -4.70 6.37
N VAL A 23 1.85 -5.03 5.32
CA VAL A 23 1.07 -4.06 4.54
C VAL A 23 -0.12 -3.58 5.39
N GLU A 24 -0.83 -4.49 6.05
CA GLU A 24 -1.96 -4.16 6.92
C GLU A 24 -1.55 -3.29 8.12
N GLU A 25 -0.40 -3.56 8.74
CA GLU A 25 0.18 -2.73 9.81
C GLU A 25 0.41 -1.29 9.34
N ARG A 26 0.94 -1.09 8.13
CA ARG A 26 1.14 0.26 7.56
C ARG A 26 -0.17 0.96 7.25
N ILE A 27 -1.16 0.23 6.74
CA ILE A 27 -2.51 0.76 6.53
C ILE A 27 -3.13 1.16 7.88
N ALA A 28 -2.89 0.42 8.96
CA ALA A 28 -3.35 0.76 10.29
C ALA A 28 -2.70 2.06 10.81
N VAL A 29 -1.40 2.27 10.57
CA VAL A 29 -0.70 3.54 10.88
C VAL A 29 -1.38 4.72 10.18
N LEU A 30 -1.70 4.61 8.89
CA LEU A 30 -2.39 5.66 8.14
C LEU A 30 -3.82 5.88 8.61
N ALA A 31 -4.53 4.80 8.95
CA ALA A 31 -5.93 4.84 9.39
C ALA A 31 -6.10 5.46 10.79
N ALA A 32 -5.12 5.29 11.67
CA ALA A 32 -5.17 5.82 13.03
C ALA A 32 -5.18 7.36 13.04
N GLY A 33 -4.55 8.00 12.04
CA GLY A 33 -4.57 9.45 11.83
C GLY A 33 -3.94 10.30 12.94
N ASN A 34 -3.40 9.66 13.99
CA ASN A 34 -2.76 10.28 15.15
C ASN A 34 -1.30 9.86 15.31
N ALA A 35 -0.75 9.11 14.35
CA ALA A 35 0.66 8.79 14.29
C ALA A 35 1.49 10.05 13.97
N ASP A 36 2.78 10.01 14.32
CA ASP A 36 3.72 11.06 13.90
C ASP A 36 3.71 11.21 12.38
N HIS A 37 3.81 12.45 11.90
CA HIS A 37 3.75 12.77 10.47
C HIS A 37 4.82 12.01 9.67
N THR A 38 6.02 11.86 10.23
CA THR A 38 7.12 11.10 9.63
C THR A 38 6.78 9.63 9.46
N ALA A 39 6.14 9.03 10.47
CA ALA A 39 5.71 7.64 10.43
C ALA A 39 4.61 7.40 9.39
N MET A 40 3.67 8.35 9.26
CA MET A 40 2.64 8.29 8.21
C MET A 40 3.25 8.39 6.81
N LEU A 41 4.21 9.30 6.60
CA LEU A 41 4.93 9.44 5.33
C LEU A 41 5.69 8.17 4.97
N GLU A 42 6.44 7.61 5.93
CA GLU A 42 7.19 6.37 5.72
C GLU A 42 6.26 5.18 5.42
N ALA A 43 5.11 5.10 6.09
CA ALA A 43 4.10 4.09 5.81
C ALA A 43 3.54 4.20 4.39
N ALA A 44 3.16 5.41 3.95
CA ALA A 44 2.65 5.67 2.61
C ALA A 44 3.69 5.36 1.52
N HIS A 45 4.93 5.82 1.71
CA HIS A 45 6.05 5.56 0.80
C HIS A 45 6.34 4.06 0.64
N LYS A 46 6.41 3.32 1.75
CA LYS A 46 6.64 1.88 1.71
C LYS A 46 5.47 1.12 1.09
N LEU A 47 4.24 1.59 1.30
CA LEU A 47 3.05 1.00 0.68
C LEU A 47 3.05 1.19 -0.83
N SER A 48 3.36 2.38 -1.34
CA SER A 48 3.40 2.63 -2.78
C SER A 48 4.39 1.70 -3.49
N GLY A 49 5.59 1.55 -2.94
CA GLY A 49 6.60 0.63 -3.46
C GLY A 49 6.20 -0.86 -3.35
N ALA A 50 5.75 -1.29 -2.18
CA ALA A 50 5.40 -2.69 -1.94
C ALA A 50 4.23 -3.16 -2.82
N LEU A 51 3.16 -2.35 -2.92
CA LEU A 51 1.98 -2.68 -3.71
C LEU A 51 2.30 -2.75 -5.20
N GLY A 52 3.18 -1.88 -5.70
CA GLY A 52 3.68 -1.96 -7.07
C GLY A 52 4.43 -3.27 -7.33
N MET A 53 5.31 -3.67 -6.42
CA MET A 53 6.06 -4.94 -6.50
C MET A 53 5.13 -6.16 -6.49
N TYR A 54 4.04 -6.13 -5.72
CA TYR A 54 3.06 -7.23 -5.65
C TYR A 54 2.08 -7.26 -6.83
N GLY A 55 2.16 -6.32 -7.77
CA GLY A 55 1.28 -6.28 -8.94
C GLY A 55 -0.06 -5.60 -8.68
N PHE A 56 -0.14 -4.69 -7.70
CA PHE A 56 -1.33 -3.88 -7.40
C PHE A 56 -1.09 -2.40 -7.78
N PRO A 57 -1.05 -2.06 -9.08
CA PRO A 57 -0.71 -0.71 -9.54
C PRO A 57 -1.72 0.35 -9.08
N GLU A 58 -3.01 0.01 -9.01
CA GLU A 58 -4.04 0.92 -8.53
C GLU A 58 -3.86 1.24 -7.04
N ALA A 59 -3.62 0.22 -6.22
CA ALA A 59 -3.34 0.37 -4.79
C ALA A 59 -2.04 1.15 -4.54
N SER A 60 -1.00 0.90 -5.36
CA SER A 60 0.25 1.66 -5.35
C SER A 60 0.02 3.15 -5.63
N ALA A 61 -0.78 3.48 -6.65
CA ALA A 61 -1.12 4.85 -6.99
C ALA A 61 -1.93 5.55 -5.88
N ILE A 62 -2.82 4.84 -5.20
CA ILE A 62 -3.56 5.39 -4.05
C ILE A 62 -2.61 5.67 -2.88
N ALA A 63 -1.68 4.76 -2.58
CA ALA A 63 -0.67 4.99 -1.54
C ALA A 63 0.23 6.21 -1.86
N SER A 64 0.60 6.41 -3.12
CA SER A 64 1.30 7.63 -3.56
C SER A 64 0.45 8.90 -3.40
N GLN A 65 -0.87 8.82 -3.61
CA GLN A 65 -1.77 9.95 -3.34
C GLN A 65 -1.82 10.29 -1.85
N ILE A 66 -1.79 9.28 -0.96
CA ILE A 66 -1.71 9.50 0.49
C ILE A 66 -0.39 10.19 0.86
N GLU A 67 0.72 9.70 0.31
CA GLU A 67 2.04 10.32 0.49
C GLU A 67 2.05 11.78 0.03
N SER A 68 1.45 12.07 -1.13
CA SER A 68 1.31 13.45 -1.64
C SER A 68 0.42 14.32 -0.74
N ALA A 69 -0.70 13.79 -0.23
CA ALA A 69 -1.61 14.51 0.66
C ALA A 69 -0.92 14.85 2.00
N LEU A 70 -0.08 13.95 2.52
CA LEU A 70 0.76 14.22 3.68
C LEU A 70 1.74 15.36 3.40
N HIS A 71 2.47 15.32 2.28
CA HIS A 71 3.42 16.37 1.92
C HIS A 71 2.75 17.75 1.73
N SER A 72 1.54 17.80 1.17
CA SER A 72 0.81 19.05 0.96
C SER A 72 0.03 19.52 2.20
N GLY A 73 -0.02 18.73 3.27
CA GLY A 73 -0.82 19.01 4.47
C GLY A 73 -2.32 18.80 4.29
N ASP A 74 -2.77 18.17 3.20
CA ASP A 74 -4.18 17.80 2.94
C ASP A 74 -4.57 16.53 3.72
N VAL A 75 -4.45 16.60 5.05
CA VAL A 75 -4.72 15.46 5.93
C VAL A 75 -6.19 15.05 5.95
N ALA A 76 -7.09 15.97 5.58
CA ALA A 76 -8.54 15.71 5.52
C ALA A 76 -8.91 14.63 4.50
N ARG A 77 -8.08 14.45 3.46
CA ARG A 77 -8.31 13.48 2.38
C ARG A 77 -7.79 12.07 2.71
N ILE A 78 -6.94 11.94 3.73
CA ILE A 78 -6.29 10.66 4.08
C ILE A 78 -7.31 9.57 4.44
N PRO A 79 -8.35 9.80 5.26
CA PRO A 79 -9.30 8.75 5.64
C PRO A 79 -10.05 8.15 4.44
N GLU A 80 -10.42 8.99 3.46
CA GLU A 80 -11.05 8.55 2.22
C GLU A 80 -10.07 7.69 1.41
N LEU A 81 -8.86 8.18 1.17
CA LEU A 81 -7.83 7.46 0.41
C LEU A 81 -7.46 6.12 1.05
N VAL A 82 -7.39 6.03 2.40
CA VAL A 82 -7.18 4.77 3.11
C VAL A 82 -8.33 3.78 2.88
N THR A 83 -9.57 4.26 2.81
CA THR A 83 -10.73 3.43 2.51
C THR A 83 -10.68 2.87 1.08
N VAL A 84 -10.32 3.73 0.12
CA VAL A 84 -10.12 3.31 -1.28
C VAL A 84 -8.96 2.33 -1.39
N LEU A 85 -7.85 2.58 -0.70
CA LEU A 85 -6.68 1.70 -0.67
C LEU A 85 -7.02 0.28 -0.20
N ARG A 86 -7.80 0.16 0.89
CA ARG A 86 -8.25 -1.13 1.42
C ARG A 86 -9.13 -1.90 0.44
N SER A 87 -9.92 -1.19 -0.36
CA SER A 87 -10.80 -1.80 -1.36
C SER A 87 -10.03 -2.22 -2.62
N ALA A 88 -8.88 -1.61 -2.88
CA ALA A 88 -8.02 -1.88 -4.03
C ALA A 88 -7.03 -3.04 -3.81
N ILE A 89 -6.94 -3.58 -2.58
CA ILE A 89 -6.10 -4.75 -2.27
C ILE A 89 -6.96 -6.01 -2.13
N PRO A 90 -6.51 -7.19 -2.59
CA PRO A 90 -7.27 -8.42 -2.48
C PRO A 90 -7.55 -8.79 -1.02
N ALA A 91 -8.81 -9.02 -0.69
CA ALA A 91 -9.23 -9.45 0.64
C ALA A 91 -8.82 -10.91 0.93
N ASN A 92 -8.76 -11.76 -0.11
CA ASN A 92 -8.21 -13.12 -0.16
C ASN A 92 -8.01 -13.56 -1.61
#